data_AF-A0AAD9LUU8-F1
#
_entry.id   AF-A0AAD9LUU8-F1
#
_cell.length_a   1.000
_cell.length_b   1.000
_cell.length_c   1.000
_cell.angle_alpha   90.00
_cell.angle_beta   90.00
_cell.angle_gamma   90.00
#
_symmetry.space_group_name_H-M   'P 1'
#
loop_
_entity.id
_entity.type
_entity.pdbx_description
1 polymer ?
#
loop_
_entity_poly.entity_id
_entity_poly.type
_entity_poly.pdbx_seq_one_letter_code
_entity_poly.pdbx_strand_id
1 'polypeptide(L)'
;MLLRLIAFYQIMPQFSDFLHVYAAHHGKDRELRFSGFRTDKVLANPVNGTVIPELGRSGRRYQLCFNLKTVALKGHRDWKIRQAVLHHQFDLGQGTQLWIIGDPHATLKSRIAGLFREGNTYPHSFSTVQEGFRSSLEVHLDFAQWATSEWRWHILYLEERAEKFTKQARIREKVHIEKLEPESLSDVQNWEEKTNDAIMAMESNVNILKLQQKFYRDLVKDDDFPRQEKQACTRAVAGYDSQLEELICETQMQIVRAKLLVKMVSDRKTILIQHFQTQNAIVSSKLTATMYEQADRSAVEAIAVRIVTIVTLIYLPATFSSTFFSTDIIKYQEGETFSMIALERFLQVTLPLMFLTFASAGLWFWIEWRRRAQNFVKIRKRLPDVFEPELEFKSAS
;
A
#
# COMPACT_ATOMS: atom_id res chain seq x y z
N MET A 1 -16.16 36.19 -5.95
CA MET A 1 -17.62 35.90 -5.81
C MET A 1 -17.93 35.16 -4.51
N LEU A 2 -17.34 33.99 -4.27
CA LEU A 2 -17.56 33.18 -3.06
C LEU A 2 -17.36 33.96 -1.74
N LEU A 3 -16.25 34.71 -1.60
CA LEU A 3 -15.99 35.51 -0.39
C LEU A 3 -17.10 36.55 -0.10
N ARG A 4 -17.69 37.15 -1.14
CA ARG A 4 -18.81 38.09 -0.98
C ARG A 4 -20.06 37.39 -0.46
N LEU A 5 -20.34 36.18 -0.95
CA LEU A 5 -21.46 35.36 -0.46
C LEU A 5 -21.23 34.97 1.00
N ILE A 6 -20.04 34.48 1.35
CA ILE A 6 -19.69 34.09 2.72
C ILE A 6 -19.86 35.28 3.68
N ALA A 7 -19.35 36.46 3.31
CA ALA A 7 -19.49 37.67 4.11
C ALA A 7 -20.96 38.16 4.21
N PHE A 8 -21.69 38.20 3.10
CA PHE A 8 -23.09 38.66 3.06
C PHE A 8 -24.01 37.78 3.90
N TYR A 9 -23.83 36.46 3.84
CA TYR A 9 -24.59 35.51 4.63
C TYR A 9 -24.06 35.34 6.06
N GLN A 10 -22.97 36.03 6.43
CA GLN A 10 -22.35 35.98 7.76
C GLN A 10 -22.01 34.54 8.19
N ILE A 11 -21.54 33.74 7.24
CA ILE A 11 -21.13 32.35 7.45
C ILE A 11 -19.90 32.33 8.37
N MET A 12 -19.84 31.33 9.24
CA MET A 12 -18.67 31.11 10.10
C MET A 12 -17.36 31.06 9.27
N PRO A 13 -16.30 31.81 9.64
CA PRO A 13 -15.06 31.84 8.88
C PRO A 13 -14.44 30.46 8.68
N GLN A 14 -14.59 29.57 9.67
CA GLN A 14 -14.06 28.20 9.65
C GLN A 14 -14.63 27.35 8.49
N PHE A 15 -15.71 27.78 7.83
CA PHE A 15 -16.23 27.08 6.67
C PHE A 15 -15.25 27.03 5.49
N SER A 16 -14.34 28.02 5.38
CA SER A 16 -13.32 28.03 4.32
C SER A 16 -12.45 26.77 4.37
N ASP A 17 -12.10 26.29 5.56
CA ASP A 17 -11.23 25.11 5.74
C ASP A 17 -11.86 23.87 5.12
N PHE A 18 -13.18 23.75 5.22
CA PHE A 18 -13.92 22.66 4.59
C PHE A 18 -13.95 22.79 3.06
N LEU A 19 -14.05 24.01 2.52
CA LEU A 19 -14.04 24.23 1.08
C LEU A 19 -12.65 24.03 0.45
N HIS A 20 -11.57 24.26 1.20
CA HIS A 20 -10.20 24.05 0.73
C HIS A 20 -9.91 22.60 0.32
N VAL A 21 -10.66 21.65 0.88
CA VAL A 21 -10.61 20.23 0.48
C VAL A 21 -10.84 20.03 -1.03
N TYR A 22 -11.61 20.92 -1.67
CA TYR A 22 -11.88 20.87 -3.11
C TYR A 22 -10.87 21.66 -3.96
N ALA A 23 -9.93 22.37 -3.35
CA ALA A 23 -8.97 23.24 -4.06
C ALA A 23 -7.71 22.50 -4.58
N ALA A 24 -7.58 21.20 -4.28
CA ALA A 24 -6.41 20.42 -4.67
C ALA A 24 -6.29 20.27 -6.20
N HIS A 25 -5.23 20.83 -6.78
CA HIS A 25 -5.01 20.95 -8.23
C HIS A 25 -4.74 19.64 -8.99
N HIS A 26 -4.67 18.48 -8.32
CA HIS A 26 -4.17 17.24 -8.93
C HIS A 26 -5.09 16.02 -8.87
N GLY A 27 -6.37 16.18 -8.52
CA GLY A 27 -7.34 15.07 -8.56
C GLY A 27 -6.96 13.85 -7.72
N LYS A 28 -5.95 13.98 -6.85
CA LYS A 28 -5.58 13.01 -5.82
C LYS A 28 -6.39 13.38 -4.59
N ASP A 29 -7.39 12.55 -4.30
CA ASP A 29 -8.33 12.64 -3.19
C ASP A 29 -7.66 12.48 -1.79
N ARG A 30 -6.41 12.92 -1.59
CA ARG A 30 -5.68 12.78 -0.32
C ARG A 30 -6.35 13.53 0.85
N GLU A 31 -7.07 14.61 0.53
CA GLU A 31 -7.85 15.38 1.50
C GLU A 31 -9.16 14.68 1.92
N LEU A 32 -9.48 13.48 1.39
CA LEU A 32 -10.59 12.66 1.93
C LEU A 32 -10.36 12.26 3.40
N ARG A 33 -9.15 12.41 3.93
CA ARG A 33 -8.88 12.16 5.36
C ARG A 33 -9.37 13.29 6.25
N PHE A 34 -9.52 14.50 5.72
CA PHE A 34 -10.01 15.63 6.50
C PHE A 34 -11.45 15.40 6.93
N SER A 35 -11.71 15.62 8.21
CA SER A 35 -13.02 15.47 8.82
C SER A 35 -13.14 16.50 9.94
N GLY A 36 -14.23 17.26 9.93
CA GLY A 36 -14.39 18.35 10.87
C GLY A 36 -15.85 18.56 11.26
N PHE A 37 -16.03 19.03 12.49
CA PHE A 37 -17.30 19.56 12.99
C PHE A 37 -16.98 20.85 13.73
N ARG A 38 -17.64 21.93 13.35
CA ARG A 38 -17.49 23.27 13.93
C ARG A 38 -18.87 23.82 14.20
N THR A 39 -19.02 24.50 15.32
CA THR A 39 -20.26 25.13 15.72
C THR A 39 -19.98 26.54 16.21
N ASP A 40 -20.97 27.40 16.01
CA ASP A 40 -21.02 28.74 16.57
C ASP A 40 -22.46 28.96 17.04
N LYS A 41 -22.65 29.48 18.25
CA LYS A 41 -23.99 29.71 18.81
C LYS A 41 -24.06 31.02 19.57
N VAL A 42 -25.12 31.77 19.31
CA VAL A 42 -25.49 33.00 20.01
C VAL A 42 -26.99 32.93 20.26
N LEU A 43 -27.39 32.54 21.47
CA LEU A 43 -28.80 32.31 21.83
C LEU A 43 -29.44 33.50 22.54
N ALA A 44 -28.64 34.29 23.25
CA ALA A 44 -29.05 35.51 23.95
C ALA A 44 -28.09 36.66 23.61
N ASN A 45 -28.59 37.90 23.73
CA ASN A 45 -27.82 39.15 23.60
C ASN A 45 -26.96 39.22 22.32
N PRO A 46 -27.57 39.19 21.12
CA PRO A 46 -26.82 39.25 19.87
C PRO A 46 -26.08 40.59 19.72
N VAL A 47 -24.92 40.55 19.08
CA VAL A 47 -24.16 41.75 18.73
C VAL A 47 -24.93 42.55 17.69
N ASN A 48 -25.05 43.87 17.84
CA ASN A 48 -25.86 44.72 16.95
C ASN A 48 -25.57 44.51 15.45
N GLY A 49 -24.31 44.26 15.07
CA GLY A 49 -23.93 44.02 13.67
C GLY A 49 -24.42 42.70 13.06
N THR A 50 -24.94 41.77 13.86
CA THR A 50 -25.52 40.49 13.38
C THR A 50 -27.03 40.52 13.26
N VAL A 51 -27.68 41.57 13.78
CA VAL A 51 -29.13 41.77 13.71
C VAL A 51 -29.45 42.50 12.40
N ILE A 52 -30.11 41.80 11.48
CA ILE A 52 -30.50 42.35 10.16
C ILE A 52 -31.94 41.92 9.89
N PRO A 53 -32.95 42.64 10.44
CA PRO A 53 -34.35 42.25 10.36
C PRO A 53 -34.87 42.14 8.93
N GLU A 54 -34.37 42.97 8.01
CA GLU A 54 -34.77 42.98 6.60
C GLU A 54 -34.42 41.67 5.86
N LEU A 55 -33.45 40.91 6.41
CA LEU A 55 -33.05 39.60 5.90
C LEU A 55 -33.56 38.44 6.78
N GLY A 56 -34.50 38.71 7.69
CA GLY A 56 -35.03 37.70 8.62
C GLY A 56 -34.01 37.26 9.68
N ARG A 57 -33.05 38.13 10.04
CA ARG A 57 -31.99 37.80 11.01
C ARG A 57 -32.21 38.55 12.32
N SER A 58 -32.58 37.83 13.37
CA SER A 58 -32.66 38.36 14.73
C SER A 58 -31.29 38.46 15.41
N GLY A 59 -30.26 37.84 14.83
CA GLY A 59 -28.93 37.71 15.43
C GLY A 59 -28.84 36.57 16.45
N ARG A 60 -29.98 36.05 16.95
CA ARG A 60 -30.05 34.86 17.80
C ARG A 60 -30.02 33.62 16.90
N ARG A 61 -28.84 33.04 16.71
CA ARG A 61 -28.63 31.96 15.75
C ARG A 61 -27.66 30.90 16.25
N TYR A 62 -27.73 29.75 15.60
CA TYR A 62 -26.64 28.80 15.63
C TYR A 62 -26.19 28.47 14.21
N GLN A 63 -24.93 28.06 14.09
CA GLN A 63 -24.31 27.64 12.85
C GLN A 63 -23.58 26.31 13.08
N LEU A 64 -23.63 25.43 12.08
CA LEU A 64 -22.86 24.19 12.01
C LEU A 64 -22.09 24.16 10.70
N CYS A 65 -20.83 23.70 10.76
CA CYS A 65 -20.05 23.32 9.61
C CYS A 65 -19.46 21.94 9.81
N PHE A 66 -19.67 21.07 8.83
CA PHE A 66 -19.15 19.72 8.86
C PHE A 66 -19.04 19.14 7.46
N ASN A 67 -18.37 18.00 7.35
CA ASN A 67 -18.32 17.23 6.12
C ASN A 67 -18.78 15.80 6.35
N LEU A 68 -19.48 15.27 5.36
CA LEU A 68 -19.93 13.89 5.32
C LEU A 68 -19.40 13.22 4.06
N LYS A 69 -19.17 11.92 4.16
CA LYS A 69 -18.63 11.10 3.08
C LYS A 69 -19.64 10.03 2.71
N THR A 70 -19.64 9.62 1.45
CA THR A 70 -20.46 8.50 0.97
C THR A 70 -19.66 7.70 -0.04
N VAL A 71 -20.23 6.62 -0.55
CA VAL A 71 -19.67 5.87 -1.67
C VAL A 71 -20.66 5.87 -2.83
N ALA A 72 -20.12 6.01 -4.04
CA ALA A 72 -20.91 5.97 -5.26
C ALA A 72 -20.19 5.15 -6.33
N LEU A 73 -20.97 4.42 -7.13
CA LEU A 73 -20.50 3.76 -8.32
C LEU A 73 -20.07 4.80 -9.37
N LYS A 74 -18.83 4.69 -9.83
CA LYS A 74 -18.32 5.39 -11.00
C LYS A 74 -18.43 4.44 -12.19
N GLY A 75 -19.44 4.66 -13.04
CA GLY A 75 -19.77 3.74 -14.14
C GLY A 75 -20.36 2.43 -13.60
N HIS A 76 -19.97 1.29 -14.17
CA HIS A 76 -20.57 -0.02 -13.83
C HIS A 76 -19.72 -0.94 -12.95
N ARG A 77 -18.48 -0.57 -12.58
CA ARG A 77 -17.55 -1.53 -11.95
C ARG A 77 -16.73 -1.02 -10.78
N ASP A 78 -16.56 0.30 -10.64
CA ASP A 78 -15.64 0.87 -9.65
C ASP A 78 -16.36 1.79 -8.68
N TRP A 79 -16.13 1.55 -7.40
CA TRP A 79 -16.64 2.41 -6.34
C TRP A 79 -15.66 3.54 -6.04
N LYS A 80 -16.21 4.72 -5.74
CA LYS A 80 -15.44 5.86 -5.25
C LYS A 80 -16.06 6.46 -4.01
N ILE A 81 -15.22 6.80 -3.06
CA ILE A 81 -15.59 7.65 -1.92
C ILE A 81 -15.83 9.06 -2.45
N ARG A 82 -16.97 9.64 -2.06
CA ARG A 82 -17.39 11.01 -2.36
C ARG A 82 -17.54 11.76 -1.05
N GLN A 83 -17.49 13.08 -1.12
CA GLN A 83 -17.64 13.92 0.06
C GLN A 83 -18.44 15.19 -0.25
N ALA A 84 -19.21 15.61 0.74
CA ALA A 84 -19.92 16.87 0.73
C ALA A 84 -19.57 17.67 1.97
N VAL A 85 -19.51 18.98 1.80
CA VAL A 85 -19.27 19.96 2.86
C VAL A 85 -20.56 20.73 3.08
N LEU A 86 -20.92 20.88 4.35
CA LEU A 86 -22.23 21.34 4.77
C LEU A 86 -22.06 22.51 5.73
N HIS A 87 -22.71 23.62 5.41
CA HIS A 87 -22.95 24.71 6.34
C HIS A 87 -24.45 24.86 6.54
N HIS A 88 -24.86 24.88 7.80
CA HIS A 88 -26.22 25.13 8.22
C HIS A 88 -26.23 26.29 9.21
N GLN A 89 -27.13 27.24 8.99
CA GLN A 89 -27.42 28.31 9.92
C GLN A 89 -28.93 28.36 10.18
N PHE A 90 -29.30 28.53 11.43
CA PHE A 90 -30.69 28.69 11.84
C PHE A 90 -30.85 29.87 12.79
N ASP A 91 -31.77 30.76 12.48
CA ASP A 91 -32.16 31.90 13.32
C ASP A 91 -33.34 31.51 14.22
N LEU A 92 -33.12 31.51 15.53
CA LEU A 92 -34.11 31.13 16.53
C LEU A 92 -35.15 32.22 16.82
N GLY A 93 -34.90 33.46 16.41
CA GLY A 93 -35.87 34.55 16.58
C GLY A 93 -36.89 34.62 15.46
N GLN A 94 -36.47 34.35 14.22
CA GLN A 94 -37.32 34.45 13.01
C GLN A 94 -37.61 33.10 12.35
N GLY A 95 -36.98 32.00 12.77
CA GLY A 95 -37.13 30.68 12.16
C GLY A 95 -36.50 30.54 10.78
N THR A 96 -35.67 31.52 10.38
CA THR A 96 -35.03 31.54 9.07
C THR A 96 -33.86 30.57 9.03
N GLN A 97 -33.84 29.71 8.01
CA GLN A 97 -32.78 28.72 7.77
C GLN A 97 -31.97 29.05 6.53
N LEU A 98 -30.65 28.81 6.60
CA LEU A 98 -29.73 28.96 5.48
C LEU A 98 -28.86 27.70 5.38
N TRP A 99 -28.79 27.17 4.17
CA TRP A 99 -27.98 26.00 3.82
C TRP A 99 -27.01 26.35 2.71
N ILE A 100 -25.74 26.01 2.92
CA ILE A 100 -24.71 26.10 1.88
C ILE A 100 -24.01 24.75 1.78
N ILE A 101 -24.07 24.18 0.58
CA ILE A 101 -23.68 22.79 0.33
C ILE A 101 -22.60 22.79 -0.74
N GLY A 102 -21.40 22.38 -0.35
CA GLY A 102 -20.33 22.03 -1.28
C GLY A 102 -20.49 20.57 -1.69
N ASP A 103 -21.14 20.31 -2.83
CA ASP A 103 -21.26 18.99 -3.43
C ASP A 103 -20.90 19.06 -4.92
N PRO A 104 -19.72 18.56 -5.32
CA PRO A 104 -19.28 18.56 -6.72
C PRO A 104 -20.20 17.79 -7.68
N HIS A 105 -21.03 16.88 -7.16
CA HIS A 105 -21.89 16.00 -7.96
C HIS A 105 -23.37 16.38 -7.88
N ALA A 106 -23.73 17.43 -7.13
CA ALA A 106 -25.09 17.92 -6.93
C ALA A 106 -26.12 16.85 -6.47
N THR A 107 -25.64 15.76 -5.87
CA THR A 107 -26.46 14.67 -5.33
C THR A 107 -27.33 15.14 -4.17
N LEU A 108 -26.79 15.92 -3.24
CA LEU A 108 -27.54 16.45 -2.11
C LEU A 108 -28.60 17.47 -2.55
N LYS A 109 -28.31 18.26 -3.60
CA LYS A 109 -29.31 19.16 -4.20
C LYS A 109 -30.53 18.40 -4.69
N SER A 110 -30.33 17.27 -5.39
CA SER A 110 -31.45 16.45 -5.86
C SER A 110 -32.26 15.81 -4.72
N ARG A 111 -31.59 15.42 -3.62
CA ARG A 111 -32.27 14.85 -2.45
C ARG A 111 -33.17 15.87 -1.76
N ILE A 112 -32.66 17.08 -1.51
CA ILE A 112 -33.44 18.17 -0.91
C ILE A 112 -34.65 18.52 -1.78
N ALA A 113 -34.46 18.60 -3.10
CA ALA A 113 -35.57 18.84 -4.02
C ALA A 113 -36.63 17.72 -3.97
N GLY A 114 -36.21 16.48 -3.71
CA GLY A 114 -37.10 15.34 -3.50
C GLY A 114 -37.85 15.39 -2.17
N LEU A 115 -37.21 15.82 -1.08
CA LEU A 115 -37.84 15.97 0.23
C LEU A 115 -38.98 16.99 0.18
N PHE A 116 -38.78 18.13 -0.47
CA PHE A 116 -39.73 19.25 -0.50
C PHE A 116 -40.51 19.37 -1.82
N ARG A 117 -40.66 18.28 -2.58
CA ARG A 117 -41.44 18.29 -3.83
C ARG A 117 -42.90 18.62 -3.55
N GLU A 118 -43.53 19.42 -4.43
CA GLU A 118 -44.97 19.68 -4.39
C GLU A 118 -45.77 18.36 -4.34
N GLY A 119 -46.67 18.24 -3.36
CA GLY A 119 -47.45 17.02 -3.08
C GLY A 119 -46.89 16.11 -1.98
N ASN A 120 -45.72 16.39 -1.40
CA ASN A 120 -45.28 15.74 -0.16
C ASN A 120 -46.00 16.31 1.08
N THR A 121 -45.83 15.66 2.24
CA THR A 121 -46.41 16.03 3.55
C THR A 121 -45.94 17.38 4.10
N TYR A 122 -45.07 18.10 3.38
CA TYR A 122 -44.47 19.35 3.84
C TYR A 122 -45.31 20.56 3.44
N PRO A 123 -45.60 21.48 4.38
CA PRO A 123 -46.26 22.74 4.03
C PRO A 123 -45.39 23.57 3.08
N HIS A 124 -46.03 24.34 2.19
CA HIS A 124 -45.35 25.22 1.22
C HIS A 124 -44.50 26.33 1.87
N SER A 125 -44.65 26.56 3.17
CA SER A 125 -43.84 27.48 3.97
C SER A 125 -43.72 26.98 5.40
N PHE A 126 -42.50 27.00 5.96
CA PHE A 126 -42.27 26.80 7.39
C PHE A 126 -42.52 28.13 8.10
N SER A 127 -43.74 28.30 8.60
CA SER A 127 -44.26 29.58 9.09
C SER A 127 -43.85 29.87 10.53
N THR A 128 -43.43 28.82 11.27
CA THR A 128 -43.06 28.91 12.68
C THR A 128 -41.61 28.46 12.92
N VAL A 129 -41.02 28.94 14.02
CA VAL A 129 -39.67 28.55 14.45
C VAL A 129 -39.59 27.04 14.69
N GLN A 130 -40.65 26.44 15.23
CA GLN A 130 -40.75 25.01 15.52
C GLN A 130 -40.73 24.18 14.23
N GLU A 131 -41.50 24.60 13.21
CA GLU A 131 -41.52 23.95 11.89
C GLU A 131 -40.17 24.09 11.18
N GLY A 132 -39.60 25.29 11.17
CA GLY A 132 -38.28 25.54 10.59
C GLY A 132 -37.21 24.66 11.24
N PHE A 133 -37.21 24.60 12.57
CA PHE A 133 -36.26 23.79 13.34
C PHE A 133 -36.42 22.30 13.04
N ARG A 134 -37.66 21.79 13.00
CA ARG A 134 -37.95 20.41 12.65
C ARG A 134 -37.51 20.07 11.23
N SER A 135 -37.82 20.93 10.26
CA SER A 135 -37.39 20.74 8.87
C SER A 135 -35.87 20.70 8.75
N SER A 136 -35.16 21.49 9.57
CA SER A 136 -33.70 21.47 9.60
C SER A 136 -33.14 20.14 10.09
N LEU A 137 -33.76 19.54 11.12
CA LEU A 137 -33.38 18.20 11.61
C LEU A 137 -33.65 17.12 10.56
N GLU A 138 -34.74 17.22 9.80
CA GLU A 138 -35.08 16.26 8.76
C GLU A 138 -34.11 16.36 7.56
N VAL A 139 -33.67 17.56 7.17
CA VAL A 139 -32.61 17.74 6.17
C VAL A 139 -31.28 17.13 6.66
N HIS A 140 -30.91 17.36 7.93
CA HIS A 140 -29.73 16.72 8.51
C HIS A 140 -29.83 15.19 8.52
N LEU A 141 -31.02 14.66 8.78
CA LEU A 141 -31.26 13.22 8.76
C LEU A 141 -31.12 12.65 7.35
N ASP A 142 -31.66 13.31 6.31
CA ASP A 142 -31.46 12.88 4.92
C ASP A 142 -29.98 12.92 4.50
N PHE A 143 -29.23 13.93 4.97
CA PHE A 143 -27.77 13.97 4.74
C PHE A 143 -27.05 12.84 5.47
N ALA A 144 -27.46 12.51 6.70
CA ALA A 144 -26.94 11.35 7.41
C ALA A 144 -27.24 10.05 6.65
N GLN A 145 -28.47 9.86 6.18
CA GLN A 145 -28.87 8.72 5.36
C GLN A 145 -28.03 8.63 4.08
N TRP A 146 -27.83 9.74 3.36
CA TRP A 146 -26.94 9.79 2.20
C TRP A 146 -25.51 9.38 2.55
N ALA A 147 -25.00 9.84 3.69
CA ALA A 147 -23.65 9.53 4.13
C ALA A 147 -23.46 8.08 4.59
N THR A 148 -24.53 7.40 5.01
CA THR A 148 -24.51 5.99 5.45
C THR A 148 -25.02 5.01 4.39
N SER A 149 -25.52 5.53 3.26
CA SER A 149 -26.00 4.72 2.13
C SER A 149 -24.86 3.97 1.42
N GLU A 150 -25.20 2.85 0.78
CA GLU A 150 -24.35 2.08 -0.14
C GLU A 150 -23.06 1.44 0.42
N TRP A 151 -22.65 1.74 1.66
CA TRP A 151 -21.45 1.14 2.28
C TRP A 151 -21.49 -0.39 2.35
N ARG A 152 -22.68 -0.97 2.58
CA ARG A 152 -22.88 -2.43 2.56
C ARG A 152 -22.43 -3.05 1.24
N TRP A 153 -22.82 -2.44 0.12
CA TRP A 153 -22.51 -2.93 -1.23
C TRP A 153 -21.05 -2.67 -1.59
N HIS A 154 -20.52 -1.53 -1.16
CA HIS A 154 -19.11 -1.23 -1.32
C HIS A 154 -18.21 -2.22 -0.56
N ILE A 155 -18.56 -2.57 0.68
CA ILE A 155 -17.81 -3.58 1.45
C ILE A 155 -17.90 -4.96 0.81
N LEU A 156 -19.09 -5.36 0.34
CA LEU A 156 -19.24 -6.63 -0.41
C LEU A 156 -18.31 -6.65 -1.63
N TYR A 157 -18.26 -5.55 -2.39
CA TYR A 157 -17.33 -5.41 -3.51
C TYR A 157 -15.86 -5.55 -3.07
N LEU A 158 -15.46 -4.94 -1.95
CA LEU A 158 -14.10 -5.06 -1.42
C LEU A 158 -13.78 -6.50 -1.00
N GLU A 159 -14.73 -7.21 -0.38
CA GLU A 159 -14.60 -8.62 -0.01
C GLU A 159 -14.40 -9.52 -1.24
N GLU A 160 -15.23 -9.36 -2.27
CA GLU A 160 -15.14 -10.13 -3.52
C GLU A 160 -13.79 -9.90 -4.23
N ARG A 161 -13.31 -8.65 -4.24
CA ARG A 161 -12.00 -8.30 -4.82
C ARG A 161 -10.87 -8.90 -4.01
N ALA A 162 -10.89 -8.73 -2.69
CA ALA A 162 -9.90 -9.29 -1.78
C ALA A 162 -9.83 -10.82 -1.90
N GLU A 163 -10.97 -11.52 -1.99
CA GLU A 163 -10.99 -12.96 -2.19
C GLU A 163 -10.37 -13.38 -3.52
N LYS A 164 -10.67 -12.67 -4.61
CA LYS A 164 -10.08 -12.94 -5.92
C LYS A 164 -8.55 -12.89 -5.90
N PHE A 165 -7.97 -11.85 -5.29
CA PHE A 165 -6.51 -11.65 -5.28
C PHE A 165 -5.80 -12.51 -4.22
N THR A 166 -6.47 -12.85 -3.12
CA THR A 166 -5.90 -13.69 -2.06
C THR A 166 -6.15 -15.19 -2.28
N LYS A 167 -6.76 -15.60 -3.39
CA LYS A 167 -7.06 -17.00 -3.71
C LYS A 167 -5.81 -17.89 -3.66
N GLN A 168 -4.68 -17.40 -4.15
CA GLN A 168 -3.42 -18.14 -4.17
C GLN A 168 -2.90 -18.47 -2.76
N ALA A 169 -3.18 -17.61 -1.76
CA ALA A 169 -2.81 -17.85 -0.36
C ALA A 169 -3.53 -19.06 0.26
N ARG A 170 -4.66 -19.48 -0.31
CA ARG A 170 -5.43 -20.64 0.18
C ARG A 170 -4.91 -21.97 -0.38
N ILE A 171 -4.10 -21.95 -1.44
CA ILE A 171 -3.65 -23.15 -2.14
C ILE A 171 -2.39 -23.69 -1.47
N ARG A 172 -2.48 -24.90 -0.90
CA ARG A 172 -1.40 -25.54 -0.12
C ARG A 172 -0.43 -26.39 -0.93
N GLU A 173 -0.61 -26.51 -2.24
CA GLU A 173 0.18 -27.43 -3.07
C GLU A 173 1.52 -26.82 -3.50
N LYS A 174 2.62 -27.55 -3.27
CA LYS A 174 4.00 -27.16 -3.65
C LYS A 174 4.14 -26.75 -5.13
N VAL A 175 3.39 -27.39 -6.04
CA VAL A 175 3.43 -27.12 -7.48
C VAL A 175 2.97 -25.70 -7.83
N HIS A 176 2.13 -25.08 -7.00
CA HIS A 176 1.64 -23.72 -7.20
C HIS A 176 2.57 -22.65 -6.61
N ILE A 177 3.44 -23.01 -5.65
CA ILE A 177 4.40 -22.11 -5.03
C ILE A 177 5.49 -21.70 -6.03
N GLU A 178 5.84 -22.58 -6.99
CA GLU A 178 6.88 -22.29 -8.00
C GLU A 178 6.43 -21.29 -9.08
N LYS A 179 5.13 -20.98 -9.19
CA LYS A 179 4.53 -20.10 -10.22
C LYS A 179 3.90 -18.81 -9.67
N LEU A 180 4.27 -18.39 -8.47
CA LEU A 180 3.69 -17.21 -7.84
C LEU A 180 4.23 -15.92 -8.50
N GLU A 181 3.35 -15.03 -8.96
CA GLU A 181 3.72 -13.76 -9.61
C GLU A 181 3.83 -12.61 -8.59
N PRO A 182 4.91 -11.82 -8.57
CA PRO A 182 5.11 -10.73 -7.60
C PRO A 182 4.01 -9.65 -7.60
N GLU A 183 3.33 -9.43 -8.72
CA GLU A 183 2.25 -8.43 -8.85
C GLU A 183 1.08 -8.72 -7.88
N SER A 184 0.86 -9.99 -7.52
CA SER A 184 -0.17 -10.41 -6.57
C SER A 184 -0.03 -9.76 -5.19
N LEU A 185 1.18 -9.45 -4.73
CA LEU A 185 1.41 -8.86 -3.41
C LEU A 185 1.06 -7.35 -3.39
N SER A 186 1.39 -6.65 -4.47
CA SER A 186 1.07 -5.23 -4.63
C SER A 186 -0.45 -5.02 -4.72
N ASP A 187 -1.16 -5.89 -5.44
CA ASP A 187 -2.61 -5.85 -5.52
C ASP A 187 -3.27 -6.08 -4.16
N VAL A 188 -2.81 -7.08 -3.40
CA VAL A 188 -3.32 -7.36 -2.04
C VAL A 188 -3.12 -6.15 -1.12
N GLN A 189 -1.94 -5.51 -1.16
CA GLN A 189 -1.67 -4.28 -0.40
C GLN A 189 -2.62 -3.14 -0.78
N ASN A 190 -2.83 -2.91 -2.09
CA ASN A 190 -3.71 -1.84 -2.57
C ASN A 190 -5.17 -2.04 -2.10
N TRP A 191 -5.66 -3.28 -2.04
CA TRP A 191 -7.01 -3.57 -1.54
C TRP A 191 -7.11 -3.45 -0.02
N GLU A 192 -6.06 -3.78 0.72
CA GLU A 192 -5.96 -3.51 2.16
C GLU A 192 -6.05 -1.99 2.43
N GLU A 193 -5.29 -1.18 1.69
CA GLU A 193 -5.32 0.29 1.78
C GLU A 193 -6.70 0.87 1.45
N LYS A 194 -7.33 0.44 0.35
CA LYS A 194 -8.69 0.88 -0.02
C LYS A 194 -9.73 0.53 1.05
N THR A 195 -9.60 -0.63 1.69
CA THR A 195 -10.50 -1.03 2.77
C THR A 195 -10.29 -0.16 4.00
N ASN A 196 -9.04 0.17 4.33
CA ASN A 196 -8.74 1.13 5.40
C ASN A 196 -9.27 2.54 5.11
N ASP A 197 -9.16 3.02 3.87
CA ASP A 197 -9.75 4.31 3.47
C ASP A 197 -11.28 4.34 3.66
N ALA A 198 -11.97 3.23 3.33
CA ALA A 198 -13.41 3.08 3.58
C ALA A 198 -13.73 3.08 5.09
N ILE A 199 -12.94 2.38 5.91
CA ILE A 199 -13.08 2.39 7.38
C ILE A 199 -12.94 3.82 7.91
N MET A 200 -11.89 4.54 7.51
CA MET A 200 -11.66 5.92 7.94
C MET A 200 -12.83 6.85 7.57
N ALA A 201 -13.40 6.69 6.37
CA ALA A 201 -14.52 7.50 5.92
C ALA A 201 -15.79 7.23 6.75
N MET A 202 -16.10 5.96 7.02
CA MET A 202 -17.25 5.58 7.86
C MET A 202 -17.05 6.01 9.32
N GLU A 203 -15.85 5.84 9.90
CA GLU A 203 -15.53 6.28 11.26
C GLU A 203 -15.64 7.80 11.41
N SER A 204 -15.16 8.55 10.41
CA SER A 204 -15.39 9.99 10.31
C SER A 204 -16.88 10.30 10.39
N ASN A 205 -17.71 9.69 9.55
CA ASN A 205 -19.14 9.95 9.56
C ASN A 205 -19.74 9.67 10.93
N VAL A 206 -19.47 8.51 11.54
CA VAL A 206 -19.95 8.16 12.89
C VAL A 206 -19.59 9.25 13.90
N ASN A 207 -18.35 9.75 13.88
CA ASN A 207 -17.91 10.81 14.78
C ASN A 207 -18.67 12.12 14.55
N ILE A 208 -18.87 12.52 13.29
CA ILE A 208 -19.63 13.73 12.94
C ILE A 208 -21.09 13.62 13.38
N LEU A 209 -21.75 12.49 13.12
CA LEU A 209 -23.14 12.27 13.50
C LEU A 209 -23.31 12.29 15.04
N LYS A 210 -22.37 11.69 15.80
CA LYS A 210 -22.36 11.77 17.27
C LYS A 210 -22.17 13.18 17.80
N LEU A 211 -21.30 13.98 17.18
CA LEU A 211 -21.11 15.38 17.53
C LEU A 211 -22.36 16.20 17.24
N GLN A 212 -23.07 15.88 16.16
CA GLN A 212 -24.34 16.51 15.81
C GLN A 212 -25.45 16.17 16.81
N GLN A 213 -25.59 14.89 17.20
CA GLN A 213 -26.50 14.48 18.28
C GLN A 213 -26.20 15.25 19.56
N LYS A 214 -24.92 15.28 19.97
CA LYS A 214 -24.49 16.02 21.17
C LYS A 214 -24.87 17.50 21.08
N PHE A 215 -24.56 18.15 19.96
CA PHE A 215 -24.87 19.55 19.75
C PHE A 215 -26.37 19.84 19.93
N TYR A 216 -27.25 19.08 19.29
CA TYR A 216 -28.70 19.32 19.38
C TYR A 216 -29.26 18.98 20.77
N ARG A 217 -28.77 17.93 21.43
CA ARG A 217 -29.12 17.62 22.83
C ARG A 217 -28.72 18.75 23.78
N ASP A 218 -27.53 19.32 23.61
CA ASP A 218 -27.04 20.41 24.45
C ASP A 218 -27.77 21.72 24.13
N LEU A 219 -28.11 21.95 22.85
CA LEU A 219 -28.82 23.15 22.38
C LEU A 219 -30.19 23.32 23.04
N VAL A 220 -31.01 22.26 23.07
CA VAL A 220 -32.36 22.34 23.66
C VAL A 220 -32.36 22.34 25.18
N LYS A 221 -31.25 21.93 25.81
CA LYS A 221 -31.07 21.99 27.26
C LYS A 221 -30.67 23.37 27.75
N ASP A 222 -30.01 24.15 26.89
CA ASP A 222 -29.54 25.50 27.16
C ASP A 222 -30.64 26.39 27.78
N ASP A 223 -30.26 27.21 28.75
CA ASP A 223 -31.17 28.08 29.49
C ASP A 223 -31.63 29.27 28.62
N ASP A 224 -30.80 29.67 27.66
CA ASP A 224 -31.08 30.74 26.71
C ASP A 224 -31.90 30.28 25.50
N PHE A 225 -32.22 28.97 25.42
CA PHE A 225 -33.08 28.43 24.37
C PHE A 225 -34.52 28.98 24.51
N PRO A 226 -35.20 29.35 23.40
CA PRO A 226 -36.56 29.90 23.45
C PRO A 226 -37.56 29.03 24.24
N ARG A 227 -38.13 29.60 25.31
CA ARG A 227 -39.00 28.88 26.26
C ARG A 227 -40.29 28.37 25.62
N GLN A 228 -40.86 29.10 24.67
CA GLN A 228 -42.11 28.75 24.00
C GLN A 228 -41.94 27.50 23.12
N GLU A 229 -40.81 27.41 22.42
CA GLU A 229 -40.45 26.33 21.49
C GLU A 229 -39.86 25.11 22.19
N LYS A 230 -39.28 25.28 23.41
CA LYS A 230 -38.44 24.30 24.11
C LYS A 230 -39.03 22.89 24.14
N GLN A 231 -40.31 22.73 24.50
CA GLN A 231 -40.94 21.40 24.61
C GLN A 231 -41.09 20.72 23.23
N ALA A 232 -41.50 21.46 22.20
CA ALA A 232 -41.69 20.92 20.85
C ALA A 232 -40.34 20.56 20.22
N CYS A 233 -39.35 21.45 20.31
CA CYS A 233 -38.00 21.22 19.83
C CYS A 233 -37.30 20.06 20.57
N THR A 234 -37.50 19.92 21.88
CA THR A 234 -36.95 18.78 22.64
C THR A 234 -37.49 17.45 22.14
N ARG A 235 -38.79 17.35 21.86
CA ARG A 235 -39.39 16.14 21.28
C ARG A 235 -38.87 15.87 19.86
N ALA A 236 -38.70 16.91 19.05
CA ALA A 236 -38.13 16.78 17.71
C ALA A 236 -36.67 16.29 17.77
N VAL A 237 -35.85 16.84 18.67
CA VAL A 237 -34.48 16.37 18.90
C VAL A 237 -34.46 14.92 19.37
N ALA A 238 -35.35 14.50 20.26
CA ALA A 238 -35.40 13.10 20.69
C ALA A 238 -35.72 12.14 19.53
N GLY A 239 -36.68 12.47 18.66
CA GLY A 239 -37.00 11.66 17.49
C GLY A 239 -35.89 11.65 16.44
N TYR A 240 -35.19 12.77 16.27
CA TYR A 240 -33.99 12.86 15.44
C TYR A 240 -32.84 12.02 16.01
N ASP A 241 -32.61 12.09 17.33
CA ASP A 241 -31.53 11.38 18.02
C ASP A 241 -31.67 9.88 17.88
N SER A 242 -32.89 9.35 18.08
CA SER A 242 -33.18 7.92 17.90
C SER A 242 -32.90 7.44 16.47
N GLN A 243 -33.40 8.15 15.46
CA GLN A 243 -33.18 7.78 14.05
C GLN A 243 -31.70 7.89 13.67
N LEU A 244 -31.00 8.88 14.20
CA LEU A 244 -29.58 9.04 13.93
C LEU A 244 -28.74 7.94 14.61
N GLU A 245 -29.14 7.50 15.80
CA GLU A 245 -28.50 6.39 16.52
C GLU A 245 -28.61 5.08 15.73
N GLU A 246 -29.76 4.82 15.09
CA GLU A 246 -29.95 3.66 14.22
C GLU A 246 -28.93 3.67 13.05
N LEU A 247 -28.81 4.80 12.35
CA LEU A 247 -27.84 4.96 11.25
C LEU A 247 -26.39 4.84 11.72
N ILE A 248 -26.08 5.35 12.91
CA ILE A 248 -24.76 5.22 13.54
C ILE A 248 -24.46 3.73 13.82
N CYS A 249 -25.40 3.01 14.43
CA CYS A 249 -25.27 1.60 14.75
C CYS A 249 -25.05 0.76 13.49
N GLU A 250 -25.83 0.99 12.44
CA GLU A 250 -25.68 0.32 11.14
C GLU A 250 -24.30 0.56 10.53
N THR A 251 -23.84 1.81 10.54
CA THR A 251 -22.51 2.17 10.03
C THR A 251 -21.40 1.54 10.86
N GLN A 252 -21.55 1.46 12.18
CA GLN A 252 -20.60 0.78 13.07
C GLN A 252 -20.50 -0.71 12.77
N MET A 253 -21.62 -1.38 12.47
CA MET A 253 -21.59 -2.79 12.04
C MET A 253 -20.80 -2.97 10.73
N GLN A 254 -20.97 -2.05 9.77
CA GLN A 254 -20.19 -2.06 8.53
C GLN A 254 -18.70 -1.78 8.77
N ILE A 255 -18.34 -0.89 9.69
CA ILE A 255 -16.94 -0.66 10.11
C ILE A 255 -16.33 -1.94 10.68
N VAL A 256 -17.03 -2.65 11.56
CA VAL A 256 -16.55 -3.92 12.13
C VAL A 256 -16.32 -4.96 11.04
N ARG A 257 -17.25 -5.10 10.10
CA ARG A 257 -17.11 -6.01 8.94
C ARG A 257 -15.88 -5.67 8.10
N ALA A 258 -15.66 -4.39 7.79
CA ALA A 258 -14.49 -3.95 7.03
C ALA A 258 -13.17 -4.17 7.79
N LYS A 259 -13.14 -3.97 9.12
CA LYS A 259 -11.95 -4.28 9.95
C LYS A 259 -11.60 -5.76 9.94
N LEU A 260 -12.60 -6.63 9.96
CA LEU A 260 -12.40 -8.08 9.82
C LEU A 260 -11.83 -8.43 8.43
N LEU A 261 -12.31 -7.77 7.38
CA LEU A 261 -11.75 -7.91 6.04
C LEU A 261 -10.26 -7.52 5.99
N VAL A 262 -9.88 -6.37 6.55
CA VAL A 262 -8.47 -5.94 6.62
C VAL A 262 -7.62 -6.99 7.32
N LYS A 263 -8.05 -7.46 8.49
CA LYS A 263 -7.32 -8.50 9.23
C LYS A 263 -7.14 -9.77 8.40
N MET A 264 -8.21 -10.26 7.78
CA MET A 264 -8.17 -11.45 6.93
C MET A 264 -7.25 -11.27 5.71
N VAL A 265 -7.26 -10.10 5.08
CA VAL A 265 -6.37 -9.77 3.96
C VAL A 265 -4.91 -9.73 4.42
N SER A 266 -4.62 -9.13 5.57
CA SER A 266 -3.28 -9.06 6.15
C SER A 266 -2.73 -10.44 6.52
N ASP A 267 -3.57 -11.30 7.12
CA ASP A 267 -3.21 -12.70 7.43
C ASP A 267 -2.86 -13.47 6.15
N ARG A 268 -3.68 -13.34 5.10
CA ARG A 268 -3.43 -13.99 3.79
C ARG A 268 -2.21 -13.42 3.08
N LYS A 269 -1.95 -12.11 3.19
CA LYS A 269 -0.76 -11.45 2.66
C LYS A 269 0.51 -12.02 3.30
N THR A 270 0.48 -12.25 4.61
CA THR A 270 1.60 -12.87 5.34
C THR A 270 1.90 -14.28 4.82
N ILE A 271 0.86 -15.08 4.56
CA ILE A 271 1.01 -16.41 3.95
C ILE A 271 1.63 -16.32 2.55
N LEU A 272 1.20 -15.36 1.71
CA LEU A 272 1.79 -15.15 0.38
C LEU A 272 3.27 -14.79 0.46
N ILE A 273 3.64 -13.89 1.38
CA ILE A 273 5.04 -13.53 1.62
C ILE A 273 5.87 -14.76 2.01
N GLN A 274 5.33 -15.61 2.89
CA GLN A 274 5.98 -16.87 3.28
C GLN A 274 6.15 -17.83 2.08
N HIS A 275 5.16 -17.91 1.20
CA HIS A 275 5.27 -18.70 -0.04
C HIS A 275 6.35 -18.15 -0.98
N PHE A 276 6.42 -16.83 -1.19
CA PHE A 276 7.49 -16.21 -1.98
C PHE A 276 8.89 -16.48 -1.39
N GLN A 277 9.04 -16.39 -0.07
CA GLN A 277 10.32 -16.73 0.59
C GLN A 277 10.67 -18.20 0.39
N THR A 278 9.68 -19.10 0.51
CA THR A 278 9.86 -20.54 0.27
C THR A 278 10.26 -20.83 -1.18
N GLN A 279 9.62 -20.16 -2.14
CA GLN A 279 9.96 -20.27 -3.57
C GLN A 279 11.39 -19.83 -3.84
N ASN A 280 11.79 -18.66 -3.31
CA ASN A 280 13.15 -18.15 -3.45
C ASN A 280 14.18 -19.10 -2.83
N ALA A 281 13.87 -19.70 -1.67
CA ALA A 281 14.71 -20.71 -1.04
C ALA A 281 14.82 -21.99 -1.88
N ILE A 282 13.72 -22.47 -2.48
CA ILE A 282 13.73 -23.64 -3.38
C ILE A 282 14.56 -23.38 -4.63
N VAL A 283 14.35 -22.23 -5.29
CA VAL A 283 15.11 -21.83 -6.49
C VAL A 283 16.59 -21.71 -6.16
N SER A 284 16.93 -21.08 -5.03
CA SER A 284 18.32 -20.98 -4.54
C SER A 284 18.93 -22.35 -4.25
N SER A 285 18.18 -23.26 -3.62
CA SER A 285 18.60 -24.63 -3.35
C SER A 285 18.87 -25.43 -4.62
N LYS A 286 17.97 -25.37 -5.62
CA LYS A 286 18.15 -26.00 -6.94
C LYS A 286 19.37 -25.42 -7.68
N LEU A 287 19.53 -24.10 -7.66
CA LEU A 287 20.69 -23.43 -8.25
C LEU A 287 21.99 -23.87 -7.55
N THR A 288 22.00 -23.94 -6.22
CA THR A 288 23.16 -24.38 -5.44
C THR A 288 23.53 -25.83 -5.75
N ALA A 289 22.54 -26.73 -5.85
CA ALA A 289 22.76 -28.14 -6.19
C ALA A 289 23.34 -28.31 -7.61
N THR A 290 22.79 -27.60 -8.60
CA THR A 290 23.30 -27.62 -9.98
C THR A 290 24.69 -26.99 -10.09
N MET A 291 24.97 -25.92 -9.33
CA MET A 291 26.31 -25.34 -9.22
C MET A 291 27.32 -26.31 -8.61
N TYR A 292 26.92 -27.06 -7.56
CA TYR A 292 27.78 -28.08 -6.95
C TYR A 292 28.11 -29.19 -7.96
N GLU A 293 27.11 -29.72 -8.66
CA GLU A 293 27.31 -30.74 -9.69
C GLU A 293 28.21 -30.23 -10.84
N GLN A 294 28.01 -28.99 -11.29
CA GLN A 294 28.86 -28.39 -12.31
C GLN A 294 30.30 -28.16 -11.81
N ALA A 295 30.47 -27.76 -10.55
CA ALA A 295 31.79 -27.57 -9.94
C ALA A 295 32.55 -28.90 -9.81
N ASP A 296 31.86 -29.98 -9.42
CA ASP A 296 32.43 -31.32 -9.32
C ASP A 296 32.89 -31.84 -10.69
N ARG A 297 32.02 -31.76 -11.72
CA ARG A 297 32.39 -32.11 -13.09
C ARG A 297 33.58 -31.28 -13.59
N SER A 298 33.58 -29.97 -13.32
CA SER A 298 34.70 -29.08 -13.67
C SER A 298 35.99 -29.47 -12.95
N ALA A 299 35.92 -29.97 -11.71
CA ALA A 299 37.09 -30.45 -10.97
C ALA A 299 37.67 -31.73 -11.60
N VAL A 300 36.82 -32.68 -12.02
CA VAL A 300 37.25 -33.90 -12.71
C VAL A 300 37.88 -33.57 -14.07
N GLU A 301 37.25 -32.70 -14.86
CA GLU A 301 37.82 -32.22 -16.14
C GLU A 301 39.19 -31.56 -15.91
N ALA A 302 39.33 -30.74 -14.86
CA ALA A 302 40.61 -30.14 -14.51
C ALA A 302 41.67 -31.17 -14.10
N ILE A 303 41.30 -32.26 -13.41
CA ILE A 303 42.21 -33.36 -13.09
C ILE A 303 42.65 -34.10 -14.37
N ALA A 304 41.72 -34.42 -15.26
CA ALA A 304 42.03 -35.09 -16.52
C ALA A 304 43.01 -34.26 -17.39
N VAL A 305 42.76 -32.95 -17.51
CA VAL A 305 43.68 -32.03 -18.20
C VAL A 305 45.07 -32.03 -17.53
N ARG A 306 45.14 -32.01 -16.19
CA ARG A 306 46.43 -32.10 -15.47
C ARG A 306 47.18 -33.40 -15.75
N ILE A 307 46.49 -34.53 -15.89
CA ILE A 307 47.13 -35.81 -16.23
C ILE A 307 47.70 -35.73 -17.64
N VAL A 308 46.93 -35.26 -18.63
CA VAL A 308 47.38 -35.11 -20.01
C VAL A 308 48.58 -34.14 -20.11
N THR A 309 48.57 -33.03 -19.37
CA THR A 309 49.72 -32.11 -19.36
C THR A 309 50.96 -32.73 -18.73
N ILE A 310 50.83 -33.53 -17.66
CA ILE A 310 51.97 -34.25 -17.08
C ILE A 310 52.53 -35.29 -18.06
N VAL A 311 51.65 -36.08 -18.70
CA VAL A 311 52.06 -37.07 -19.70
C VAL A 311 52.78 -36.38 -20.86
N THR A 312 52.21 -35.32 -21.42
CA THR A 312 52.85 -34.57 -22.51
C THR A 312 54.19 -33.95 -22.10
N LEU A 313 54.34 -33.43 -20.87
CA LEU A 313 55.62 -32.92 -20.36
C LEU A 313 56.71 -34.00 -20.28
N ILE A 314 56.34 -35.26 -19.99
CA ILE A 314 57.27 -36.40 -19.98
C ILE A 314 57.63 -36.83 -21.40
N TYR A 315 56.65 -36.90 -22.30
CA TYR A 315 56.85 -37.40 -23.67
C TYR A 315 57.52 -36.36 -24.59
N LEU A 316 57.29 -35.06 -24.41
CA LEU A 316 57.79 -34.02 -25.31
C LEU A 316 59.33 -34.06 -25.50
N PRO A 317 60.17 -34.17 -24.44
CA PRO A 317 61.62 -34.27 -24.59
C PRO A 317 62.05 -35.57 -25.28
N ALA A 318 61.39 -36.67 -24.96
CA ALA A 318 61.69 -37.99 -25.52
C ALA A 318 61.33 -38.06 -27.02
N THR A 319 60.17 -37.53 -27.42
CA THR A 319 59.72 -37.47 -28.81
C THR A 319 60.60 -36.53 -29.63
N PHE A 320 60.98 -35.37 -29.10
CA PHE A 320 61.91 -34.47 -29.77
C PHE A 320 63.27 -35.14 -30.01
N SER A 321 63.83 -35.77 -28.98
CA SER A 321 65.07 -36.53 -29.08
C SER A 321 64.94 -37.66 -30.12
N SER A 322 63.91 -38.50 -30.01
CA SER A 322 63.66 -39.60 -30.95
C SER A 322 63.55 -39.13 -32.40
N THR A 323 62.82 -38.03 -32.65
CA THR A 323 62.69 -37.43 -33.99
C THR A 323 64.02 -36.89 -34.47
N PHE A 324 64.78 -36.21 -33.62
CA PHE A 324 66.10 -35.66 -33.95
C PHE A 324 67.10 -36.76 -34.32
N PHE A 325 67.17 -37.84 -33.54
CA PHE A 325 68.03 -39.00 -33.82
C PHE A 325 67.51 -39.87 -34.98
N SER A 326 66.24 -39.75 -35.38
CA SER A 326 65.66 -40.42 -36.56
C SER A 326 65.91 -39.66 -37.87
N THR A 327 66.45 -38.44 -37.84
CA THR A 327 66.84 -37.71 -39.06
C THR A 327 68.25 -38.09 -39.51
N ASP A 328 68.52 -37.99 -40.81
CA ASP A 328 69.83 -38.28 -41.46
C ASP A 328 71.02 -37.43 -40.96
N ILE A 329 70.80 -36.59 -39.95
CA ILE A 329 71.83 -35.79 -39.27
C ILE A 329 72.83 -36.71 -38.53
N ILE A 330 72.42 -37.91 -38.10
CA ILE A 330 73.27 -38.86 -37.38
C ILE A 330 73.30 -40.20 -38.12
N LYS A 331 74.37 -40.44 -38.89
CA LYS A 331 74.56 -41.69 -39.64
C LYS A 331 75.26 -42.73 -38.76
N TYR A 332 74.55 -43.81 -38.43
CA TYR A 332 75.14 -45.00 -37.82
C TYR A 332 75.52 -46.00 -38.91
N GLN A 333 76.74 -46.51 -38.85
CA GLN A 333 77.35 -47.33 -39.90
C GLN A 333 76.75 -48.76 -39.91
N GLU A 334 76.64 -49.32 -41.10
CA GLU A 334 75.84 -50.47 -41.53
C GLU A 334 75.72 -51.68 -40.57
N GLY A 335 74.47 -52.12 -40.35
CA GLY A 335 74.15 -53.56 -40.22
C GLY A 335 73.72 -54.09 -38.85
N GLU A 336 73.80 -53.32 -37.76
CA GLU A 336 73.34 -53.79 -36.44
C GLU A 336 71.99 -53.20 -36.03
N THR A 337 71.08 -54.07 -35.60
CA THR A 337 69.72 -53.72 -35.16
C THR A 337 69.68 -52.99 -33.80
N PHE A 338 70.82 -52.88 -33.10
CA PHE A 338 70.93 -52.17 -31.82
C PHE A 338 72.37 -51.70 -31.53
N SER A 339 72.57 -50.41 -31.25
CA SER A 339 73.88 -49.84 -30.87
C SER A 339 73.84 -49.20 -29.48
N MET A 340 74.69 -49.67 -28.57
CA MET A 340 74.80 -49.14 -27.20
C MET A 340 75.24 -47.66 -27.19
N ILE A 341 76.09 -47.27 -28.14
CA ILE A 341 76.61 -45.89 -28.28
C ILE A 341 75.48 -44.93 -28.68
N ALA A 342 74.53 -45.39 -29.50
CA ALA A 342 73.36 -44.60 -29.87
C ALA A 342 72.44 -44.33 -28.66
N LEU A 343 72.26 -45.34 -27.79
CA LEU A 343 71.47 -45.21 -26.57
C LEU A 343 72.09 -44.23 -25.57
N GLU A 344 73.42 -44.26 -25.39
CA GLU A 344 74.12 -43.34 -24.48
C GLU A 344 73.99 -41.88 -24.93
N ARG A 345 74.16 -41.62 -26.24
CA ARG A 345 73.99 -40.27 -26.82
C ARG A 345 72.54 -39.79 -26.76
N PHE A 346 71.59 -40.69 -27.00
CA PHE A 346 70.17 -40.41 -26.83
C PHE A 346 69.85 -39.98 -25.40
N LEU A 347 70.35 -40.69 -24.38
CA LEU A 347 70.16 -40.33 -22.97
C LEU A 347 70.84 -39.00 -22.62
N GLN A 348 72.04 -38.74 -23.15
CA GLN A 348 72.80 -37.52 -22.90
C GLN A 348 72.06 -36.25 -23.38
N VAL A 349 71.27 -36.34 -24.46
CA VAL A 349 70.44 -35.22 -24.97
C VAL A 349 69.08 -35.17 -24.29
N THR A 350 68.47 -36.31 -24.01
CA THR A 350 67.10 -36.39 -23.48
C THR A 350 67.02 -35.92 -22.02
N LEU A 351 68.00 -36.27 -21.17
CA LEU A 351 67.98 -35.92 -19.74
C LEU A 351 68.07 -34.40 -19.46
N PRO A 352 68.98 -33.62 -20.09
CA PRO A 352 69.01 -32.16 -19.93
C PRO A 352 67.73 -31.48 -20.45
N LEU A 353 67.20 -31.96 -21.58
CA LEU A 353 65.97 -31.43 -22.15
C LEU A 353 64.77 -31.69 -21.24
N MET A 354 64.72 -32.87 -20.62
CA MET A 354 63.72 -33.21 -19.61
C MET A 354 63.82 -32.29 -18.39
N PHE A 355 65.03 -32.03 -17.87
CA PHE A 355 65.25 -31.10 -16.77
C PHE A 355 64.75 -29.67 -17.10
N LEU A 356 65.07 -29.16 -18.29
CA LEU A 356 64.66 -27.82 -18.72
C LEU A 356 63.13 -27.70 -18.87
N THR A 357 62.50 -28.75 -19.39
CA THR A 357 61.04 -28.82 -19.56
C THR A 357 60.32 -28.85 -18.20
N PHE A 358 60.81 -29.63 -17.23
CA PHE A 358 60.25 -29.64 -15.87
C PHE A 358 60.52 -28.36 -15.09
N ALA A 359 61.70 -27.77 -15.20
CA ALA A 359 62.05 -26.53 -14.51
C ALA A 359 61.19 -25.35 -14.99
N SER A 360 61.00 -25.21 -16.31
CA SER A 360 60.14 -24.17 -16.89
C SER A 360 58.67 -24.35 -16.50
N ALA A 361 58.15 -25.59 -16.54
CA ALA A 361 56.78 -25.89 -16.11
C ALA A 361 56.57 -25.62 -14.60
N GLY A 362 57.54 -26.01 -13.75
CA GLY A 362 57.51 -25.78 -12.31
C GLY A 362 57.52 -24.30 -11.95
N LEU A 363 58.35 -23.50 -12.63
CA LEU A 363 58.40 -22.05 -12.43
C LEU A 363 57.06 -21.38 -12.82
N TRP A 364 56.48 -21.76 -13.96
CA TRP A 364 55.19 -21.25 -14.40
C TRP A 364 54.07 -21.60 -13.41
N PHE A 365 54.04 -22.85 -12.92
CA PHE A 365 53.06 -23.29 -11.93
C PHE A 365 53.17 -22.50 -10.62
N TRP A 366 54.38 -22.24 -10.15
CA TRP A 366 54.63 -21.47 -8.93
C TRP A 366 54.18 -20.01 -9.05
N ILE A 367 54.42 -19.37 -10.20
CA ILE A 367 53.96 -18.01 -10.49
C ILE A 367 52.42 -17.95 -10.50
N GLU A 368 51.77 -18.87 -11.21
CA GLU A 368 50.31 -18.88 -11.32
C GLU A 368 49.63 -19.18 -9.98
N TRP A 369 50.22 -20.07 -9.17
CA TRP A 369 49.74 -20.35 -7.81
C TRP A 369 49.75 -19.09 -6.93
N ARG A 370 50.84 -18.32 -6.95
CA ARG A 370 50.93 -17.04 -6.22
C ARG A 370 49.91 -16.02 -6.71
N ARG A 371 49.69 -15.93 -8.03
CA ARG A 371 48.70 -15.01 -8.62
C ARG A 371 47.27 -15.34 -8.17
N ARG A 372 46.90 -16.62 -8.14
CA ARG A 372 45.57 -17.07 -7.68
C ARG A 372 45.31 -16.78 -6.21
N ALA A 373 46.31 -17.00 -5.34
CA ALA A 373 46.20 -16.69 -3.91
C ALA A 373 45.90 -15.20 -3.66
N GLN A 374 46.55 -14.30 -4.40
CA GLN A 374 46.29 -12.86 -4.29
C GLN A 374 44.89 -12.46 -4.78
N ASN A 375 44.42 -13.06 -5.87
CA ASN A 375 43.08 -12.79 -6.40
C ASN A 375 41.98 -13.28 -5.45
N PHE A 376 42.14 -14.45 -4.82
CA PHE A 376 41.19 -14.97 -3.84
C PHE A 376 41.04 -14.04 -2.63
N VAL A 377 42.16 -13.52 -2.10
CA VAL A 377 42.14 -12.55 -1.00
C VAL A 377 41.42 -11.25 -1.39
N LYS A 378 41.57 -10.78 -2.64
CA LYS A 378 40.85 -9.59 -3.14
C LYS A 378 39.34 -9.82 -3.24
N ILE A 379 38.91 -11.01 -3.69
CA ILE A 379 37.49 -11.36 -3.81
C ILE A 379 36.85 -11.46 -2.42
N ARG A 380 37.50 -12.15 -1.48
CA ARG A 380 37.01 -12.26 -0.09
C ARG A 380 36.83 -10.90 0.58
N LYS A 381 37.72 -9.94 0.32
CA LYS A 381 37.58 -8.56 0.82
C LYS A 381 36.44 -7.76 0.17
N ARG A 382 36.01 -8.13 -1.05
CA ARG A 382 34.94 -7.42 -1.79
C ARG A 382 33.53 -7.92 -1.46
N LEU A 383 33.40 -9.16 -0.97
CA LEU A 383 32.11 -9.83 -0.71
C LEU A 383 32.10 -10.44 0.70
N PRO A 384 32.19 -9.65 1.78
CA PRO A 384 32.24 -10.18 3.14
C PRO A 384 30.97 -10.98 3.51
N ASP A 385 29.78 -10.50 3.12
CA ASP A 385 28.48 -11.07 3.47
C ASP A 385 28.22 -12.49 2.92
N VAL A 386 28.99 -12.92 1.91
CA VAL A 386 28.85 -14.25 1.28
C VAL A 386 29.72 -15.30 1.98
N PHE A 387 30.81 -14.88 2.63
CA PHE A 387 31.85 -15.79 3.15
C PHE A 387 31.97 -15.80 4.68
N GLU A 388 31.29 -14.89 5.38
CA GLU A 388 31.14 -14.94 6.83
C GLU A 388 29.68 -15.26 7.18
N PRO A 389 29.34 -16.50 7.57
CA PRO A 389 28.03 -16.78 8.14
C PRO A 389 27.95 -16.11 9.52
N GLU A 390 26.88 -15.34 9.75
CA GLU A 390 26.55 -14.70 11.02
C GLU A 390 26.74 -15.67 12.20
N LEU A 391 27.84 -15.51 12.92
CA LEU A 391 28.07 -16.13 14.23
C LEU A 391 27.44 -15.25 15.31
N GLU A 392 26.12 -15.08 15.29
CA GLU A 392 25.38 -14.47 16.39
C GLU A 392 24.06 -15.20 16.65
N PHE A 393 24.14 -16.41 17.23
CA PHE A 393 23.07 -16.90 18.11
C PHE A 393 23.59 -17.98 19.05
N LYS A 394 24.35 -17.59 20.08
CA LYS A 394 24.53 -18.38 21.33
C LYS A 394 25.26 -17.56 22.41
N SER A 395 24.53 -16.71 23.12
CA SER A 395 24.74 -16.47 24.56
C SER A 395 23.64 -15.57 25.13
N ALA A 396 22.54 -16.16 25.55
CA ALA A 396 21.69 -15.64 26.61
C ALA A 396 20.95 -16.83 27.22
N SER A 397 21.64 -17.51 28.14
CA SER A 397 21.01 -18.29 29.20
C SER A 397 20.60 -17.34 30.33
#